data_AF-A0A956G4F6-F1
#
_entry.id   AF-A0A956G4F6-F1
#
_cell.length_a   1.000
_cell.length_b   1.000
_cell.length_c   1.000
_cell.angle_alpha   90.00
_cell.angle_beta   90.00
_cell.angle_gamma   90.00
#
_symmetry.space_group_name_H-M   'P 1'
#
loop_
_entity.id
_entity.type
_entity.pdbx_description
1 polymer ?
#
loop_
_entity_poly.entity_id
_entity_poly.type
_entity_poly.pdbx_seq_one_letter_code
_entity_poly.pdbx_strand_id
1 'polypeptide(L)'
;MTSLSASRSSRALLALALCCALAAGCSLDLPDPAVLAVSDGGGGDSARADGDGDGAAPQIVIPALYLDGAELAKLGGVVVAGRDPWSAVFNSVVKVAADQALALSPPTVTDNGGGRAFATDNPSETAADRSDYLKGLEVVDAARDLALAWRVLGDSGYADKAVALLGAYASSPTTGMLPEARNAGPATSGKGSGSVIEIYLVLPGLFYSASLLWDYEGWARADRDAFEAWARTIAADVAQSGSQSGTQGGYRMVTLAAAGALLDDAALRTQGFDGCAAIIESSVGADGSLGDNNLGSALFMLNALVQVAEIARHHGVDLYGSRHGGRSLADAFDYYAPFVANPSTWSGTRGEVRPALFELVYSVTQDAAHGAAVKNGRPHDEIYIVGPATLTHGERFNW
;
A
#
# COMPACT_ATOMS: atom_id res chain seq x y z
N MET A 1 4.70 -19.65 -2.37
CA MET A 1 4.17 -18.66 -1.39
C MET A 1 4.67 -18.83 0.06
N THR A 2 5.11 -20.01 0.50
CA THR A 2 5.61 -20.24 1.89
C THR A 2 6.94 -19.54 2.21
N SER A 3 7.82 -19.29 1.23
CA SER A 3 9.14 -18.66 1.46
C SER A 3 9.09 -17.13 1.61
N LEU A 4 8.28 -16.42 0.80
CA LEU A 4 8.04 -14.97 0.99
C LEU A 4 7.15 -14.69 2.20
N SER A 5 6.23 -15.60 2.53
CA SER A 5 5.54 -15.56 3.82
C SER A 5 6.56 -15.58 4.96
N ALA A 6 7.69 -16.29 4.87
CA ALA A 6 8.70 -16.29 5.92
C ALA A 6 9.48 -14.96 6.05
N SER A 7 9.90 -14.31 4.95
CA SER A 7 10.62 -13.02 5.07
C SER A 7 9.70 -11.86 5.45
N ARG A 8 8.45 -11.87 5.00
CA ARG A 8 7.42 -10.90 5.40
C ARG A 8 6.85 -11.18 6.79
N SER A 9 6.74 -12.45 7.19
CA SER A 9 6.46 -12.84 8.59
C SER A 9 7.59 -12.44 9.52
N SER A 10 8.85 -12.39 9.05
CA SER A 10 9.96 -11.88 9.86
C SER A 10 9.81 -10.40 10.19
N ARG A 11 9.25 -9.56 9.29
CA ARG A 11 8.91 -8.16 9.59
C ARG A 11 7.83 -8.07 10.67
N ALA A 12 6.77 -8.88 10.56
CA ALA A 12 5.70 -8.95 11.56
C ALA A 12 6.18 -9.54 12.91
N LEU A 13 7.07 -10.52 12.91
CA LEU A 13 7.67 -11.13 14.12
C LEU A 13 8.62 -10.16 14.83
N LEU A 14 9.39 -9.34 14.10
CA LEU A 14 10.23 -8.30 14.69
C LEU A 14 9.38 -7.23 15.39
N ALA A 15 8.28 -6.81 14.76
CA ALA A 15 7.35 -5.83 15.34
C ALA A 15 6.60 -6.39 16.57
N LEU A 16 6.19 -7.67 16.55
CA LEU A 16 5.56 -8.33 17.70
C LEU A 16 6.51 -8.46 18.90
N ALA A 17 7.78 -8.80 18.65
CA ALA A 17 8.79 -8.93 19.69
C ALA A 17 9.07 -7.60 20.41
N LEU A 18 9.08 -6.47 19.67
CA LEU A 18 9.24 -5.14 20.27
C LEU A 18 7.98 -4.66 21.00
N CYS A 19 6.77 -4.92 20.50
CA CYS A 19 5.52 -4.54 21.19
C CYS A 19 5.36 -5.28 22.53
N CYS A 20 5.77 -6.55 22.60
CA CYS A 20 5.78 -7.30 23.87
C CYS A 20 6.80 -6.74 24.89
N ALA A 21 7.93 -6.19 24.45
CA ALA A 21 8.91 -5.57 25.34
C ALA A 21 8.39 -4.26 25.97
N LEU A 22 7.64 -3.46 25.20
CA LEU A 22 7.02 -2.22 25.67
C LEU A 22 5.84 -2.47 26.62
N ALA A 23 5.04 -3.52 26.38
CA ALA A 23 3.94 -3.90 27.27
C ALA A 23 4.40 -4.54 28.59
N ALA A 24 5.63 -5.08 28.65
CA ALA A 24 6.18 -5.75 29.82
C ALA A 24 6.94 -4.83 30.79
N GLY A 25 7.06 -3.51 30.50
CA GLY A 25 7.76 -2.57 31.38
C GLY A 25 9.25 -2.85 31.57
N CYS A 26 9.87 -3.60 30.66
CA CYS A 26 11.31 -3.85 30.68
C CYS A 26 12.05 -2.61 30.18
N SER A 27 12.68 -1.87 31.10
CA SER A 27 13.62 -0.80 30.78
C SER A 27 14.79 -1.36 29.97
N LEU A 28 14.88 -0.99 28.70
CA LEU A 28 16.12 -1.07 27.93
C LEU A 28 16.92 0.18 28.26
N ASP A 29 18.05 0.02 28.95
CA ASP A 29 19.01 1.10 29.20
C ASP A 29 19.53 1.66 27.87
N LEU A 30 19.00 2.81 27.47
CA LEU A 30 19.58 3.65 26.42
C LEU A 30 20.64 4.56 27.04
N PRO A 31 21.78 4.80 26.37
CA PRO A 31 22.82 5.67 26.89
C PRO A 31 22.36 7.14 26.99
N ASP A 32 22.84 7.78 28.05
CA ASP A 32 22.57 9.16 28.50
C ASP A 32 22.87 10.21 27.41
N PRO A 33 21.92 11.10 27.03
CA PRO A 33 22.15 12.15 26.05
C PRO A 33 22.76 13.37 26.74
N ALA A 34 24.03 13.26 27.14
CA ALA A 34 24.82 14.39 27.57
C ALA A 34 26.18 14.34 26.89
N VAL A 35 26.40 15.32 26.00
CA VAL A 35 27.66 15.96 25.56
C VAL A 35 27.61 16.23 24.05
N LEU A 36 26.97 17.34 23.69
CA LEU A 36 27.41 18.22 22.60
C LEU A 36 27.10 19.66 23.03
N ALA A 37 27.91 20.17 23.96
CA ALA A 37 28.01 21.59 24.23
C ALA A 37 29.17 22.13 23.40
N VAL A 38 28.87 22.98 22.42
CA VAL A 38 29.84 23.90 21.82
C VAL A 38 29.42 25.30 22.24
N SER A 39 30.34 25.97 22.93
CA SER A 39 30.26 27.37 23.34
C SER A 39 30.69 28.29 22.20
N ASP A 40 29.97 29.40 22.05
CA ASP A 40 30.43 30.79 21.84
C ASP A 40 29.16 31.58 21.44
N GLY A 41 28.82 32.78 21.92
CA GLY A 41 29.59 33.81 22.58
C GLY A 41 29.13 35.17 22.04
N GLY A 42 28.06 35.74 22.61
CA GLY A 42 27.86 37.19 22.77
C GLY A 42 27.23 38.04 21.64
N GLY A 43 26.08 38.65 21.95
CA GLY A 43 25.93 40.11 21.83
C GLY A 43 24.84 40.68 20.90
N GLY A 44 23.75 41.20 21.49
CA GLY A 44 23.26 42.55 21.15
C GLY A 44 21.95 42.71 20.35
N ASP A 45 20.89 43.05 21.10
CA ASP A 45 19.81 44.01 20.80
C ASP A 45 18.77 43.83 19.68
N SER A 46 17.54 43.58 20.17
CA SER A 46 16.27 44.28 19.90
C SER A 46 15.89 44.68 18.46
N ALA A 47 14.88 43.99 17.93
CA ALA A 47 13.69 44.65 17.36
C ALA A 47 12.51 43.68 17.39
N ARG A 48 11.48 44.05 18.17
CA ARG A 48 10.13 43.50 18.05
C ARG A 48 9.57 43.91 16.69
N ALA A 49 9.14 42.94 15.90
CA ALA A 49 8.16 43.14 14.85
C ALA A 49 7.09 42.07 15.06
N ASP A 50 5.98 42.51 15.64
CA ASP A 50 4.72 41.78 15.65
C ASP A 50 4.28 41.59 14.19
N GLY A 51 4.12 40.34 13.81
CA GLY A 51 3.62 39.91 12.52
C GLY A 51 2.88 38.61 12.72
N ASP A 52 1.65 38.70 13.21
CA ASP A 52 0.63 37.65 13.14
C ASP A 52 0.30 37.41 11.66
N GLY A 53 1.21 36.75 10.96
CA GLY A 53 0.88 35.95 9.80
C GLY A 53 0.40 34.62 10.34
N ASP A 54 -0.90 34.38 10.28
CA ASP A 54 -1.52 33.08 10.51
C ASP A 54 -0.93 32.12 9.46
N GLY A 55 0.23 31.57 9.79
CA GLY A 55 1.07 30.75 8.92
C GLY A 55 0.43 29.39 8.77
N ALA A 56 -0.62 29.32 7.96
CA ALA A 56 -1.20 28.06 7.54
C ALA A 56 -0.05 27.18 7.02
N ALA A 57 0.10 25.99 7.62
CA ALA A 57 1.09 25.03 7.18
C ALA A 57 0.93 24.80 5.67
N PRO A 58 2.04 24.66 4.92
CA PRO A 58 1.97 24.46 3.47
C PRO A 58 1.05 23.29 3.15
N GLN A 59 0.07 23.51 2.27
CA GLN A 59 -0.84 22.45 1.85
C GLN A 59 -0.09 21.47 0.95
N ILE A 60 -0.02 20.21 1.39
CA ILE A 60 0.46 19.10 0.58
C ILE A 60 -0.59 18.82 -0.50
N VAL A 61 -0.21 18.90 -1.77
CA VAL A 61 -1.11 18.65 -2.91
C VAL A 61 -0.63 17.41 -3.64
N ILE A 62 -1.30 16.29 -3.41
CA ILE A 62 -1.00 15.01 -4.05
C ILE A 62 -2.25 14.35 -4.63
N PRO A 63 -2.11 13.43 -5.59
CA PRO A 63 -3.18 12.54 -5.98
C PRO A 63 -3.64 11.70 -4.79
N ALA A 64 -4.89 11.88 -4.36
CA ALA A 64 -5.45 11.17 -3.22
C ALA A 64 -5.82 9.72 -3.61
N LEU A 65 -4.92 8.78 -3.32
CA LEU A 65 -5.14 7.34 -3.50
C LEU A 65 -5.58 6.70 -2.19
N TYR A 66 -4.66 6.47 -1.26
CA TYR A 66 -4.98 5.93 0.08
C TYR A 66 -4.80 6.98 1.17
N LEU A 67 -3.92 7.95 0.95
CA LEU A 67 -3.72 9.12 1.78
C LEU A 67 -3.93 10.37 0.93
N ASP A 68 -4.59 11.37 1.50
CA ASP A 68 -4.55 12.74 0.99
C ASP A 68 -3.46 13.57 1.69
N GLY A 69 -3.30 14.82 1.26
CA GLY A 69 -2.30 15.73 1.85
C GLY A 69 -2.54 16.07 3.32
N ALA A 70 -3.79 16.12 3.77
CA ALA A 70 -4.13 16.42 5.16
C ALA A 70 -3.86 15.21 6.07
N GLU A 71 -4.20 14.00 5.61
CA GLU A 71 -3.90 12.74 6.30
C GLU A 71 -2.38 12.53 6.40
N LEU A 72 -1.61 12.84 5.34
CA LEU A 72 -0.14 12.79 5.41
C LEU A 72 0.46 13.79 6.40
N ALA A 73 -0.02 15.05 6.38
CA ALA A 73 0.45 16.06 7.31
C ALA A 73 0.18 15.65 8.77
N LYS A 74 -1.01 15.08 9.03
CA LYS A 74 -1.39 14.55 10.33
C LYS A 74 -0.52 13.36 10.74
N LEU A 75 -0.30 12.39 9.85
CA LEU A 75 0.60 11.26 10.07
C LEU A 75 2.00 11.72 10.48
N GLY A 76 2.60 12.63 9.69
CA GLY A 76 3.92 13.19 10.00
C GLY A 76 3.93 13.84 11.38
N GLY A 77 2.91 14.64 11.70
CA GLY A 77 2.76 15.28 13.01
C GLY A 77 2.69 14.28 14.18
N VAL A 78 1.90 13.22 14.08
CA VAL A 78 1.77 12.23 15.17
C VAL A 78 3.03 11.38 15.35
N VAL A 79 3.73 11.05 14.26
CA VAL A 79 4.98 10.30 14.31
C VAL A 79 6.10 11.14 14.91
N VAL A 80 6.30 12.38 14.43
CA VAL A 80 7.32 13.30 14.96
C VAL A 80 7.07 13.66 16.42
N ALA A 81 5.80 13.75 16.83
CA ALA A 81 5.42 13.94 18.24
C ALA A 81 5.63 12.68 19.11
N GLY A 82 6.12 11.57 18.55
CA GLY A 82 6.39 10.35 19.29
C GLY A 82 5.15 9.62 19.80
N ARG A 83 3.99 9.80 19.15
CA ARG A 83 2.73 9.19 19.61
C ARG A 83 2.63 7.74 19.13
N ASP A 84 2.37 6.84 20.07
CA ASP A 84 2.13 5.43 19.78
C ASP A 84 0.64 5.17 19.46
N PRO A 85 0.34 4.18 18.60
CA PRO A 85 1.28 3.22 18.00
C PRO A 85 2.04 3.73 16.76
N TRP A 86 1.72 4.93 16.22
CA TRP A 86 2.28 5.38 14.94
C TRP A 86 3.81 5.53 14.96
N SER A 87 4.37 6.16 15.98
CA SER A 87 5.81 6.34 16.11
C SER A 87 6.56 5.00 16.19
N ALA A 88 6.10 4.08 17.05
CA ALA A 88 6.68 2.75 17.14
C ALA A 88 6.64 1.99 15.80
N VAL A 89 5.50 2.01 15.10
CA VAL A 89 5.34 1.32 13.80
C VAL A 89 6.21 1.96 12.72
N PHE A 90 6.22 3.29 12.64
CA PHE A 90 7.07 4.00 11.68
C PHE A 90 8.55 3.67 11.90
N ASN A 91 9.04 3.78 13.13
CA ASN A 91 10.45 3.58 13.43
C ASN A 91 10.89 2.12 13.27
N SER A 92 10.04 1.15 13.64
CA SER A 92 10.41 -0.27 13.59
C SER A 92 10.15 -0.96 12.26
N VAL A 93 9.25 -0.43 11.43
CA VAL A 93 8.86 -1.03 10.14
C VAL A 93 9.28 -0.16 8.97
N VAL A 94 8.66 1.01 8.80
CA VAL A 94 8.86 1.84 7.61
C VAL A 94 10.27 2.40 7.53
N LYS A 95 10.76 3.03 8.61
CA LYS A 95 12.09 3.63 8.60
C LYS A 95 13.19 2.59 8.38
N VAL A 96 13.10 1.45 9.05
CA VAL A 96 14.07 0.34 8.87
C VAL A 96 14.06 -0.17 7.44
N ALA A 97 12.88 -0.37 6.85
CA ALA A 97 12.76 -0.81 5.46
C ALA A 97 13.28 0.23 4.47
N ALA A 98 13.00 1.52 4.70
CA ALA A 98 13.50 2.64 3.90
C ALA A 98 15.03 2.74 3.97
N ASP A 99 15.62 2.65 5.17
CA ASP A 99 17.08 2.67 5.37
C ASP A 99 17.77 1.52 4.62
N GLN A 100 17.17 0.32 4.62
CA GLN A 100 17.65 -0.82 3.83
C GLN A 100 17.51 -0.57 2.33
N ALA A 101 16.39 0.01 1.90
CA ALA A 101 16.09 0.27 0.50
C ALA A 101 17.02 1.33 -0.13
N LEU A 102 17.65 2.22 0.65
CA LEU A 102 18.68 3.15 0.15
C LEU A 102 19.81 2.42 -0.59
N ALA A 103 20.20 1.24 -0.10
CA ALA A 103 21.26 0.42 -0.69
C ALA A 103 20.79 -0.51 -1.82
N LEU A 104 19.48 -0.57 -2.09
CA LEU A 104 18.90 -1.52 -3.06
C LEU A 104 19.30 -1.16 -4.50
N SER A 105 19.92 -2.06 -5.23
CA SER A 105 20.04 -1.93 -6.70
C SER A 105 18.64 -2.01 -7.30
N PRO A 106 18.21 -1.08 -8.18
CA PRO A 106 16.85 -1.07 -8.71
C PRO A 106 16.46 -2.40 -9.34
N PRO A 107 15.49 -3.13 -8.78
CA PRO A 107 14.95 -4.34 -9.40
C PRO A 107 14.20 -3.96 -10.68
N THR A 108 14.32 -4.77 -11.73
CA THR A 108 13.67 -4.49 -13.02
C THR A 108 13.11 -5.76 -13.67
N VAL A 109 12.21 -5.60 -14.63
CA VAL A 109 11.72 -6.73 -15.45
C VAL A 109 12.79 -7.29 -16.41
N THR A 110 13.91 -6.58 -16.57
CA THR A 110 15.04 -7.03 -17.38
C THR A 110 16.06 -7.87 -16.63
N ASP A 111 15.88 -8.00 -15.31
CA ASP A 111 16.73 -8.86 -14.48
C ASP A 111 16.61 -10.33 -14.92
N ASN A 112 17.61 -11.14 -14.57
CA ASN A 112 17.70 -12.56 -14.95
C ASN A 112 17.65 -12.83 -16.47
N GLY A 113 18.19 -11.91 -17.28
CA GLY A 113 18.26 -12.05 -18.74
C GLY A 113 16.93 -11.76 -19.45
N GLY A 114 16.02 -11.07 -18.78
CA GLY A 114 14.69 -10.79 -19.26
C GLY A 114 14.59 -9.65 -20.27
N GLY A 115 13.63 -9.75 -21.21
CA GLY A 115 13.16 -8.60 -21.98
C GLY A 115 12.23 -7.69 -21.18
N ARG A 116 11.91 -6.51 -21.72
CA ARG A 116 11.07 -5.48 -21.08
C ARG A 116 9.57 -5.85 -20.96
N ALA A 117 9.10 -6.90 -21.64
CA ALA A 117 7.75 -7.40 -21.43
C ALA A 117 7.65 -8.09 -20.07
N PHE A 118 6.59 -7.84 -19.31
CA PHE A 118 6.36 -8.50 -18.03
C PHE A 118 6.19 -10.02 -18.27
N ALA A 119 7.01 -10.81 -17.58
CA ALA A 119 6.89 -12.26 -17.57
C ALA A 119 7.11 -12.80 -16.17
N THR A 120 6.16 -13.58 -15.66
CA THR A 120 6.36 -14.36 -14.45
C THR A 120 5.91 -15.80 -14.69
N ASP A 121 6.77 -16.73 -14.32
CA ASP A 121 6.33 -18.11 -14.11
C ASP A 121 5.41 -18.15 -12.88
N ASN A 122 4.77 -19.29 -12.66
CA ASN A 122 3.85 -19.48 -11.54
C ASN A 122 4.54 -19.07 -10.21
N PRO A 123 4.03 -18.05 -9.49
CA PRO A 123 4.65 -17.55 -8.27
C PRO A 123 4.76 -18.56 -7.11
N SER A 124 4.08 -19.72 -7.21
CA SER A 124 4.25 -20.81 -6.25
C SER A 124 5.49 -21.67 -6.50
N GLU A 125 6.09 -21.62 -7.68
CA GLU A 125 7.25 -22.41 -8.07
C GLU A 125 8.56 -21.81 -7.53
N THR A 126 9.37 -22.61 -6.83
CA THR A 126 10.61 -22.15 -6.19
C THR A 126 11.81 -22.03 -7.14
N ALA A 127 11.67 -22.52 -8.38
CA ALA A 127 12.72 -22.54 -9.41
C ALA A 127 12.24 -21.84 -10.69
N ALA A 128 11.56 -20.71 -10.54
CA ALA A 128 11.15 -19.85 -11.66
C ALA A 128 12.37 -19.09 -12.21
N ASP A 129 12.57 -19.08 -13.53
CA ASP A 129 13.64 -18.28 -14.14
C ASP A 129 13.19 -16.82 -14.32
N ARG A 130 11.89 -16.58 -14.55
CA ARG A 130 11.29 -15.24 -14.60
C ARG A 130 10.34 -15.02 -13.43
N SER A 131 10.61 -13.99 -12.64
CA SER A 131 9.88 -13.66 -11.40
C SER A 131 9.57 -12.16 -11.30
N ASP A 132 9.22 -11.54 -12.42
CA ASP A 132 8.96 -10.10 -12.51
C ASP A 132 7.91 -9.59 -11.51
N TYR A 133 6.95 -10.45 -11.16
CA TYR A 133 5.99 -10.19 -10.08
C TYR A 133 6.69 -9.89 -8.75
N LEU A 134 7.65 -10.73 -8.36
CA LEU A 134 8.40 -10.57 -7.12
C LEU A 134 9.28 -9.31 -7.16
N LYS A 135 9.85 -9.01 -8.34
CA LYS A 135 10.62 -7.78 -8.57
C LYS A 135 9.74 -6.54 -8.48
N GLY A 136 8.53 -6.60 -9.04
CA GLY A 136 7.53 -5.54 -8.93
C GLY A 136 7.14 -5.29 -7.48
N LEU A 137 6.86 -6.34 -6.71
CA LEU A 137 6.57 -6.21 -5.28
C LEU A 137 7.75 -5.64 -4.47
N GLU A 138 8.99 -6.03 -4.82
CA GLU A 138 10.20 -5.48 -4.20
C GLU A 138 10.33 -3.96 -4.45
N VAL A 139 10.05 -3.51 -5.68
CA VAL A 139 10.00 -2.08 -6.02
C VAL A 139 8.86 -1.37 -5.30
N VAL A 140 7.66 -1.95 -5.26
CA VAL A 140 6.49 -1.37 -4.56
C VAL A 140 6.80 -1.15 -3.08
N ASP A 141 7.26 -2.18 -2.38
CA ASP A 141 7.57 -2.10 -0.95
C ASP A 141 8.66 -1.04 -0.69
N ALA A 142 9.76 -1.11 -1.44
CA ALA A 142 10.87 -0.18 -1.28
C ALA A 142 10.47 1.27 -1.58
N ALA A 143 9.83 1.54 -2.72
CA ALA A 143 9.45 2.88 -3.12
C ALA A 143 8.39 3.49 -2.18
N ARG A 144 7.42 2.70 -1.71
CA ARG A 144 6.40 3.15 -0.75
C ARG A 144 7.05 3.54 0.57
N ASP A 145 7.87 2.66 1.13
CA ASP A 145 8.45 2.87 2.45
C ASP A 145 9.44 4.04 2.44
N LEU A 146 10.22 4.19 1.35
CA LEU A 146 11.06 5.37 1.11
C LEU A 146 10.23 6.67 0.99
N ALA A 147 9.14 6.66 0.23
CA ALA A 147 8.29 7.83 0.06
C ALA A 147 7.62 8.24 1.39
N LEU A 148 7.14 7.27 2.19
CA LEU A 148 6.62 7.53 3.53
C LEU A 148 7.70 8.05 4.48
N ALA A 149 8.91 7.50 4.43
CA ALA A 149 10.04 8.00 5.23
C ALA A 149 10.38 9.45 4.87
N TRP A 150 10.41 9.81 3.59
CA TRP A 150 10.57 11.19 3.15
C TRP A 150 9.45 12.09 3.68
N ARG A 151 8.18 11.67 3.58
CA ARG A 151 7.04 12.46 4.05
C ARG A 151 7.10 12.79 5.54
N VAL A 152 7.62 11.87 6.35
CA VAL A 152 7.71 12.04 7.79
C VAL A 152 8.99 12.77 8.21
N LEU A 153 10.13 12.45 7.59
CA LEU A 153 11.45 12.92 8.02
C LEU A 153 11.98 14.13 7.24
N GLY A 154 11.43 14.38 6.05
CA GLY A 154 11.87 15.46 5.16
C GLY A 154 13.21 15.21 4.46
N ASP A 155 13.84 14.04 4.64
CA ASP A 155 15.13 13.71 4.02
C ASP A 155 14.94 13.34 2.54
N SER A 156 15.46 14.20 1.65
CA SER A 156 15.35 14.06 0.20
C SER A 156 16.03 12.80 -0.33
N GLY A 157 17.00 12.23 0.38
CA GLY A 157 17.68 11.01 -0.04
C GLY A 157 16.74 9.81 -0.17
N TYR A 158 15.69 9.75 0.66
CA TYR A 158 14.65 8.72 0.52
C TYR A 158 13.80 8.95 -0.74
N ALA A 159 13.38 10.20 -1.00
CA ALA A 159 12.59 10.53 -2.18
C ALA A 159 13.36 10.32 -3.49
N ASP A 160 14.62 10.75 -3.54
CA ASP A 160 15.52 10.53 -4.67
C ASP A 160 15.64 9.04 -5.01
N LYS A 161 15.80 8.20 -3.98
CA LYS A 161 15.88 6.76 -4.17
C LYS A 161 14.56 6.18 -4.68
N ALA A 162 13.43 6.61 -4.12
CA ALA A 162 12.12 6.13 -4.54
C ALA A 162 11.82 6.48 -6.00
N VAL A 163 12.12 7.72 -6.42
CA VAL A 163 12.02 8.17 -7.82
C VAL A 163 12.91 7.31 -8.73
N ALA A 164 14.14 7.02 -8.32
CA ALA A 164 15.05 6.18 -9.10
C ALA A 164 14.52 4.74 -9.28
N LEU A 165 13.93 4.15 -8.24
CA LEU A 165 13.32 2.81 -8.30
C LEU A 165 12.10 2.78 -9.23
N LEU A 166 11.20 3.77 -9.11
CA LEU A 166 10.03 3.90 -9.98
C LEU A 166 10.45 4.10 -11.44
N GLY A 167 11.41 4.99 -11.70
CA GLY A 167 11.93 5.23 -13.04
C GLY A 167 12.57 3.98 -13.66
N ALA A 168 13.40 3.25 -12.91
CA ALA A 168 14.05 2.04 -13.39
C ALA A 168 13.06 0.93 -13.76
N TYR A 169 12.00 0.74 -12.97
CA TYR A 169 11.01 -0.32 -13.19
C TYR A 169 9.95 0.05 -14.24
N ALA A 170 9.53 1.32 -14.32
CA ALA A 170 8.39 1.72 -15.14
C ALA A 170 8.82 2.44 -16.44
N SER A 171 9.48 3.60 -16.33
CA SER A 171 9.62 4.54 -17.46
C SER A 171 10.98 4.53 -18.15
N SER A 172 11.98 3.85 -17.60
CA SER A 172 13.31 3.72 -18.19
C SER A 172 13.22 3.08 -19.60
N PRO A 173 13.85 3.68 -20.63
CA PRO A 173 13.81 3.13 -21.99
C PRO A 173 14.57 1.81 -22.13
N THR A 174 15.50 1.51 -21.21
CA THR A 174 16.33 0.31 -21.26
C THR A 174 15.82 -0.79 -20.33
N THR A 175 15.33 -0.43 -19.15
CA THR A 175 14.97 -1.39 -18.09
C THR A 175 13.48 -1.39 -17.72
N GLY A 176 12.76 -0.32 -18.09
CA GLY A 176 11.37 -0.13 -17.71
C GLY A 176 10.44 -1.13 -18.38
N MET A 177 9.46 -1.63 -17.63
CA MET A 177 8.42 -2.54 -18.10
C MET A 177 7.65 -1.94 -19.27
N LEU A 178 7.43 -2.71 -20.33
CA LEU A 178 6.52 -2.30 -21.39
C LEU A 178 5.11 -2.12 -20.79
N PRO A 179 4.41 -1.02 -21.12
CA PRO A 179 3.10 -0.71 -20.53
C PRO A 179 1.98 -1.58 -21.13
N GLU A 180 2.04 -2.89 -20.88
CA GLU A 180 1.12 -3.91 -21.41
C GLU A 180 0.57 -4.75 -20.25
N ALA A 181 -0.76 -4.89 -20.17
CA ALA A 181 -1.49 -5.65 -19.15
C ALA A 181 -1.58 -7.13 -19.52
N ARG A 182 -0.43 -7.76 -19.80
CA ARG A 182 -0.33 -9.19 -20.14
C ARG A 182 0.90 -9.84 -19.51
N ASN A 183 0.76 -11.09 -19.09
CA ASN A 183 1.89 -11.93 -18.72
C ASN A 183 2.41 -12.68 -19.96
N ALA A 184 3.69 -12.49 -20.31
CA ALA A 184 4.33 -13.14 -21.45
C ALA A 184 4.84 -14.58 -21.16
N GLY A 185 4.60 -15.13 -19.96
CA GLY A 185 5.05 -16.47 -19.54
C GLY A 185 4.21 -17.68 -20.01
N PRO A 186 4.63 -18.94 -19.70
CA PRO A 186 5.77 -19.29 -18.86
C PRO A 186 7.08 -19.15 -19.64
N ALA A 187 8.10 -18.59 -18.99
CA ALA A 187 9.43 -18.45 -19.56
C ALA A 187 10.27 -19.71 -19.32
N THR A 188 9.99 -20.48 -18.27
CA THR A 188 10.70 -21.73 -17.94
C THR A 188 9.96 -22.96 -18.44
N SER A 189 10.69 -23.84 -19.15
CA SER A 189 10.15 -25.12 -19.61
C SER A 189 9.71 -26.01 -18.44
N GLY A 190 8.51 -26.57 -18.54
CA GLY A 190 7.94 -27.42 -17.49
C GLY A 190 7.38 -26.65 -16.28
N LYS A 191 7.31 -25.32 -16.34
CA LYS A 191 6.66 -24.48 -15.32
C LYS A 191 5.33 -23.93 -15.81
N GLY A 192 4.40 -23.74 -14.87
CA GLY A 192 3.16 -23.01 -15.14
C GLY A 192 3.44 -21.53 -15.35
N SER A 193 2.58 -20.83 -16.10
CA SER A 193 2.62 -19.36 -16.17
C SER A 193 1.93 -18.78 -14.95
N GLY A 194 2.40 -17.61 -14.48
CA GLY A 194 1.54 -16.74 -13.68
C GLY A 194 0.36 -16.22 -14.52
N SER A 195 -0.48 -15.40 -13.92
CA SER A 195 -1.61 -14.78 -14.61
C SER A 195 -1.38 -13.27 -14.80
N VAL A 196 -2.42 -12.56 -15.22
CA VAL A 196 -2.40 -11.09 -15.25
C VAL A 196 -2.67 -10.48 -13.88
N ILE A 197 -3.18 -11.26 -12.89
CA ILE A 197 -3.43 -10.72 -11.54
C ILE A 197 -2.14 -10.24 -10.88
N GLU A 198 -1.01 -10.88 -11.17
CA GLU A 198 0.31 -10.48 -10.68
C GLU A 198 0.68 -9.06 -11.12
N ILE A 199 0.27 -8.66 -12.33
CA ILE A 199 0.45 -7.27 -12.80
C ILE A 199 -0.48 -6.34 -12.04
N TYR A 200 -1.76 -6.73 -11.87
CA TYR A 200 -2.76 -5.91 -11.15
C TYR A 200 -2.49 -5.77 -9.65
N LEU A 201 -1.63 -6.60 -9.07
CA LEU A 201 -1.13 -6.43 -7.70
C LEU A 201 0.02 -5.42 -7.62
N VAL A 202 0.86 -5.34 -8.65
CA VAL A 202 2.04 -4.46 -8.68
C VAL A 202 1.65 -3.03 -9.05
N LEU A 203 0.80 -2.84 -10.07
CA LEU A 203 0.50 -1.51 -10.62
C LEU A 203 -0.08 -0.52 -9.60
N PRO A 204 -1.09 -0.88 -8.77
CA PRO A 204 -1.63 0.06 -7.78
C PRO A 204 -0.58 0.48 -6.75
N GLY A 205 0.34 -0.42 -6.38
CA GLY A 205 1.45 -0.12 -5.48
C GLY A 205 2.42 0.89 -6.09
N LEU A 206 2.77 0.74 -7.38
CA LEU A 206 3.61 1.71 -8.08
C LEU A 206 2.93 3.08 -8.16
N PHE A 207 1.63 3.12 -8.45
CA PHE A 207 0.86 4.36 -8.51
C PHE A 207 0.76 5.03 -7.14
N TYR A 208 0.57 4.25 -6.08
CA TYR A 208 0.56 4.77 -4.72
C TYR A 208 1.90 5.38 -4.33
N SER A 209 3.01 4.66 -4.53
CA SER A 209 4.35 5.17 -4.27
C SER A 209 4.65 6.46 -5.06
N ALA A 210 4.22 6.53 -6.33
CA ALA A 210 4.34 7.75 -7.13
C ALA A 210 3.50 8.90 -6.58
N SER A 211 2.26 8.65 -6.16
CA SER A 211 1.38 9.69 -5.59
C SER A 211 1.99 10.32 -4.33
N LEU A 212 2.64 9.51 -3.50
CA LEU A 212 3.33 9.97 -2.30
C LEU A 212 4.53 10.88 -2.61
N LEU A 213 5.03 10.93 -3.84
CA LEU A 213 6.18 11.73 -4.29
C LEU A 213 5.78 12.88 -5.23
N TRP A 214 4.48 13.08 -5.49
CA TRP A 214 4.02 13.84 -6.66
C TRP A 214 4.42 15.34 -6.66
N ASP A 215 4.56 15.92 -5.48
CA ASP A 215 5.00 17.30 -5.21
C ASP A 215 6.50 17.38 -4.85
N TYR A 216 7.26 16.29 -4.92
CA TYR A 216 8.69 16.30 -4.64
C TYR A 216 9.45 17.06 -5.72
N GLU A 217 10.05 18.20 -5.36
CA GLU A 217 10.76 19.08 -6.31
C GLU A 217 11.98 18.40 -6.98
N GLY A 218 12.59 17.42 -6.30
CA GLY A 218 13.71 16.65 -6.86
C GLY A 218 13.31 15.64 -7.93
N TRP A 219 12.00 15.36 -8.11
CA TRP A 219 11.53 14.55 -9.23
C TRP A 219 11.58 15.39 -10.52
N ALA A 220 12.64 15.20 -11.30
CA ALA A 220 12.81 15.91 -12.56
C ALA A 220 11.55 15.80 -13.43
N ARG A 221 11.06 16.94 -13.91
CA ARG A 221 9.81 17.04 -14.68
C ARG A 221 9.77 16.05 -15.84
N ALA A 222 10.86 15.91 -16.59
CA ALA A 222 10.94 14.98 -17.72
C ALA A 222 10.74 13.51 -17.31
N ASP A 223 11.29 13.11 -16.16
CA ASP A 223 11.17 11.74 -15.65
C ASP A 223 9.76 11.48 -15.10
N ARG A 224 9.15 12.49 -14.46
CA ARG A 224 7.76 12.43 -14.02
C ARG A 224 6.80 12.33 -15.20
N ASP A 225 7.00 13.16 -16.23
CA ASP A 225 6.20 13.14 -17.46
C ASP A 225 6.33 11.78 -18.17
N ALA A 226 7.53 11.16 -18.17
CA ALA A 226 7.74 9.81 -18.71
C ALA A 226 7.00 8.73 -17.89
N PHE A 227 7.01 8.83 -16.55
CA PHE A 227 6.25 7.94 -15.68
C PHE A 227 4.73 8.10 -15.90
N GLU A 228 4.24 9.33 -16.00
CA GLU A 228 2.83 9.63 -16.27
C GLU A 228 2.38 9.06 -17.62
N ALA A 229 3.18 9.24 -18.68
CA ALA A 229 2.90 8.69 -20.00
C ALA A 229 2.86 7.15 -19.99
N TRP A 230 3.78 6.53 -19.25
CA TRP A 230 3.78 5.07 -19.03
C TRP A 230 2.52 4.61 -18.30
N ALA A 231 2.18 5.26 -17.18
CA ALA A 231 1.00 4.95 -16.35
C ALA A 231 -0.29 5.09 -17.16
N ARG A 232 -0.40 6.14 -17.98
CA ARG A 232 -1.54 6.36 -18.89
C ARG A 232 -1.66 5.26 -19.93
N THR A 233 -0.55 4.84 -20.52
CA THR A 233 -0.53 3.79 -21.55
C THR A 233 -0.98 2.45 -20.96
N ILE A 234 -0.40 2.04 -19.82
CA ILE A 234 -0.77 0.76 -19.22
C ILE A 234 -2.20 0.79 -18.68
N ALA A 235 -2.65 1.91 -18.09
CA ALA A 235 -4.03 2.04 -17.62
C ALA A 235 -5.04 1.93 -18.78
N ALA A 236 -4.73 2.49 -19.95
CA ALA A 236 -5.57 2.34 -21.14
C ALA A 236 -5.65 0.88 -21.60
N ASP A 237 -4.53 0.13 -21.56
CA ASP A 237 -4.51 -1.29 -21.89
C ASP A 237 -5.31 -2.13 -20.87
N VAL A 238 -5.20 -1.81 -19.57
CA VAL A 238 -6.04 -2.41 -18.51
C VAL A 238 -7.52 -2.10 -18.76
N ALA A 239 -7.87 -0.85 -19.10
CA ALA A 239 -9.24 -0.43 -19.34
C ALA A 239 -9.90 -1.14 -20.53
N GLN A 240 -9.10 -1.49 -21.53
CA GLN A 240 -9.50 -2.23 -22.73
C GLN A 240 -9.40 -3.75 -22.57
N SER A 241 -8.75 -4.24 -21.51
CA SER A 241 -8.73 -5.67 -21.22
C SER A 241 -10.15 -6.18 -21.00
N GLY A 242 -10.46 -7.35 -21.59
CA GLY A 242 -11.81 -7.91 -21.56
C GLY A 242 -12.35 -8.12 -20.14
N SER A 243 -13.65 -8.39 -20.03
CA SER A 243 -14.30 -8.62 -18.74
C SER A 243 -13.63 -9.76 -17.97
N GLN A 244 -13.32 -9.52 -16.70
CA GLN A 244 -12.78 -10.50 -15.76
C GLN A 244 -13.70 -10.54 -14.54
N SER A 245 -13.85 -11.72 -13.94
CA SER A 245 -14.68 -11.94 -12.76
C SER A 245 -13.84 -12.28 -11.52
N GLY A 246 -14.49 -12.35 -10.37
CA GLY A 246 -13.87 -12.70 -9.10
C GLY A 246 -12.70 -11.78 -8.72
N THR A 247 -11.70 -12.35 -8.06
CA THR A 247 -10.56 -11.59 -7.51
C THR A 247 -9.73 -10.89 -8.59
N GLN A 248 -9.58 -11.50 -9.76
CA GLN A 248 -8.87 -10.89 -10.88
C GLN A 248 -9.58 -9.63 -11.38
N GLY A 249 -10.91 -9.69 -11.53
CA GLY A 249 -11.74 -8.53 -11.84
C GLY A 249 -11.65 -7.45 -10.75
N GLY A 250 -11.63 -7.85 -9.47
CA GLY A 250 -11.42 -6.93 -8.35
C GLY A 250 -10.12 -6.14 -8.45
N TYR A 251 -8.98 -6.81 -8.60
CA TYR A 251 -7.67 -6.12 -8.70
C TYR A 251 -7.52 -5.31 -10.00
N ARG A 252 -8.20 -5.71 -11.08
CA ARG A 252 -8.33 -4.85 -12.27
C ARG A 252 -9.03 -3.53 -11.90
N MET A 253 -10.09 -3.55 -11.10
CA MET A 253 -10.78 -2.33 -10.65
C MET A 253 -9.88 -1.48 -9.74
N VAL A 254 -9.10 -2.10 -8.86
CA VAL A 254 -8.08 -1.39 -8.04
C VAL A 254 -7.10 -0.64 -8.94
N THR A 255 -6.61 -1.31 -9.99
CA THR A 255 -5.67 -0.71 -10.95
C THR A 255 -6.28 0.49 -11.66
N LEU A 256 -7.53 0.39 -12.12
CA LEU A 256 -8.22 1.49 -12.81
C LEU A 256 -8.51 2.67 -11.87
N ALA A 257 -8.99 2.39 -10.65
CA ALA A 257 -9.23 3.41 -9.64
C ALA A 257 -7.93 4.15 -9.26
N ALA A 258 -6.85 3.41 -9.00
CA ALA A 258 -5.55 3.97 -8.64
C ALA A 258 -4.94 4.79 -9.77
N ALA A 259 -5.00 4.30 -11.01
CA ALA A 259 -4.55 5.04 -12.19
C ALA A 259 -5.38 6.31 -12.40
N GLY A 260 -6.71 6.22 -12.28
CA GLY A 260 -7.59 7.37 -12.42
C GLY A 260 -7.39 8.42 -11.34
N ALA A 261 -7.04 8.03 -10.11
CA ALA A 261 -6.65 8.96 -9.05
C ALA A 261 -5.30 9.62 -9.36
N LEU A 262 -4.28 8.84 -9.72
CA LEU A 262 -2.92 9.32 -10.04
C LEU A 262 -2.91 10.31 -11.22
N LEU A 263 -3.62 9.97 -12.29
CA LEU A 263 -3.62 10.70 -13.57
C LEU A 263 -4.67 11.82 -13.63
N ASP A 264 -5.42 12.01 -12.55
CA ASP A 264 -6.66 12.79 -12.51
C ASP A 264 -7.63 12.48 -13.68
N ASP A 265 -7.80 11.20 -13.98
CA ASP A 265 -8.69 10.72 -15.04
C ASP A 265 -10.01 10.21 -14.46
N ALA A 266 -11.05 11.04 -14.55
CA ALA A 266 -12.38 10.72 -14.05
C ALA A 266 -13.03 9.52 -14.74
N ALA A 267 -12.70 9.23 -16.01
CA ALA A 267 -13.26 8.08 -16.73
C ALA A 267 -12.69 6.77 -16.19
N LEU A 268 -11.38 6.72 -15.92
CA LEU A 268 -10.73 5.58 -15.28
C LEU A 268 -11.25 5.36 -13.85
N ARG A 269 -11.42 6.44 -13.06
CA ARG A 269 -12.01 6.36 -11.71
C ARG A 269 -13.42 5.78 -11.76
N THR A 270 -14.27 6.34 -12.62
CA THR A 270 -15.66 5.86 -12.80
C THR A 270 -15.68 4.39 -13.20
N GLN A 271 -14.85 3.98 -14.15
CA GLN A 271 -14.76 2.57 -14.56
C GLN A 271 -14.35 1.65 -13.40
N GLY A 272 -13.39 2.06 -12.58
CA GLY A 272 -12.97 1.30 -11.39
C GLY A 272 -14.07 1.21 -10.32
N PHE A 273 -14.73 2.33 -10.01
CA PHE A 273 -15.77 2.39 -8.98
C PHE A 273 -17.04 1.64 -9.39
N ASP A 274 -17.55 1.88 -10.60
CA ASP A 274 -18.74 1.21 -11.13
C ASP A 274 -18.50 -0.30 -11.30
N GLY A 275 -17.30 -0.68 -11.75
CA GLY A 275 -16.93 -2.08 -11.84
C GLY A 275 -16.83 -2.76 -10.48
N CYS A 276 -16.35 -2.06 -9.45
CA CYS A 276 -16.34 -2.58 -8.07
C CYS A 276 -17.77 -2.75 -7.54
N ALA A 277 -18.65 -1.76 -7.75
CA ALA A 277 -20.07 -1.85 -7.40
C ALA A 277 -20.75 -3.05 -8.06
N ALA A 278 -20.47 -3.31 -9.34
CA ALA A 278 -21.00 -4.47 -10.06
C ALA A 278 -20.46 -5.81 -9.49
N ILE A 279 -19.20 -5.85 -9.03
CA ILE A 279 -18.65 -7.04 -8.36
C ILE A 279 -19.32 -7.25 -7.01
N ILE A 280 -19.54 -6.20 -6.21
CA ILE A 280 -20.27 -6.28 -4.94
C ILE A 280 -21.67 -6.86 -5.18
N GLU A 281 -22.43 -6.31 -6.13
CA GLU A 281 -23.77 -6.77 -6.47
C GLU A 281 -23.81 -8.25 -6.88
N SER A 282 -22.86 -8.69 -7.70
CA SER A 282 -22.85 -10.04 -8.26
C SER A 282 -22.23 -11.10 -7.37
N SER A 283 -21.34 -10.73 -6.45
CA SER A 283 -20.50 -11.67 -5.69
C SER A 283 -20.84 -11.74 -4.20
N VAL A 284 -21.44 -10.69 -3.62
CA VAL A 284 -21.84 -10.72 -2.21
C VAL A 284 -23.18 -11.43 -2.07
N GLY A 285 -23.15 -12.55 -1.36
CA GLY A 285 -24.29 -13.42 -1.08
C GLY A 285 -25.34 -12.77 -0.18
N ALA A 286 -26.47 -13.46 0.01
CA ALA A 286 -27.54 -12.97 0.86
C ALA A 286 -27.19 -12.83 2.34
N ASP A 287 -26.23 -13.62 2.76
CA ASP A 287 -25.64 -13.66 4.08
C ASP A 287 -24.35 -12.83 4.19
N GLY A 288 -23.91 -12.17 3.11
CA GLY A 288 -22.63 -11.44 3.05
C GLY A 288 -21.44 -12.28 2.57
N SER A 289 -21.59 -13.59 2.36
CA SER A 289 -20.48 -14.44 1.91
C SER A 289 -20.05 -14.14 0.46
N LEU A 290 -18.78 -14.39 0.12
CA LEU A 290 -18.25 -14.28 -1.26
C LEU A 290 -18.24 -15.63 -2.01
N GLY A 291 -18.90 -16.66 -1.47
CA GLY A 291 -19.08 -17.97 -2.13
C GLY A 291 -17.85 -18.90 -2.18
N ASP A 292 -16.69 -18.51 -1.64
CA ASP A 292 -15.50 -19.36 -1.58
C ASP A 292 -15.41 -20.12 -0.24
N ASN A 293 -15.12 -21.42 -0.30
CA ASN A 293 -14.90 -22.27 0.88
C ASN A 293 -13.45 -22.15 1.42
N ASN A 294 -12.57 -21.44 0.70
CA ASN A 294 -11.27 -21.03 1.18
C ASN A 294 -11.33 -19.60 1.74
N LEU A 295 -11.18 -19.47 3.06
CA LEU A 295 -11.22 -18.17 3.75
C LEU A 295 -10.14 -17.22 3.23
N GLY A 296 -8.92 -17.71 2.96
CA GLY A 296 -7.85 -16.89 2.41
C GLY A 296 -8.17 -16.33 1.02
N SER A 297 -8.81 -17.13 0.15
CA SER A 297 -9.27 -16.66 -1.16
C SER A 297 -10.37 -15.62 -1.05
N ALA A 298 -11.34 -15.82 -0.15
CA ALA A 298 -12.39 -14.85 0.11
C ALA A 298 -11.83 -13.53 0.64
N LEU A 299 -10.90 -13.57 1.60
CA LEU A 299 -10.24 -12.38 2.12
C LEU A 299 -9.33 -11.71 1.08
N PHE A 300 -8.79 -12.47 0.13
CA PHE A 300 -8.03 -11.91 -0.98
C PHE A 300 -8.92 -11.15 -1.97
N MET A 301 -10.12 -11.66 -2.25
CA MET A 301 -11.14 -10.91 -2.99
C MET A 301 -11.61 -9.67 -2.22
N LEU A 302 -11.87 -9.82 -0.92
CA LEU A 302 -12.28 -8.71 -0.04
C LEU A 302 -11.20 -7.61 0.02
N ASN A 303 -9.92 -7.99 -0.02
CA ASN A 303 -8.83 -7.02 -0.14
C ASN A 303 -9.00 -6.18 -1.41
N ALA A 304 -9.21 -6.78 -2.57
CA ALA A 304 -9.40 -6.02 -3.81
C ALA A 304 -10.54 -4.99 -3.70
N LEU A 305 -11.69 -5.38 -3.15
CA LEU A 305 -12.85 -4.49 -3.02
C LEU A 305 -12.61 -3.34 -2.04
N VAL A 306 -11.97 -3.61 -0.90
CA VAL A 306 -11.67 -2.57 0.08
C VAL A 306 -10.66 -1.56 -0.45
N GLN A 307 -9.69 -1.98 -1.25
CA GLN A 307 -8.73 -1.06 -1.88
C GLN A 307 -9.43 -0.08 -2.83
N VAL A 308 -10.42 -0.54 -3.61
CA VAL A 308 -11.23 0.38 -4.43
C VAL A 308 -12.04 1.33 -3.55
N ALA A 309 -12.65 0.84 -2.47
CA ALA A 309 -13.43 1.67 -1.55
C ALA A 309 -12.58 2.75 -0.86
N GLU A 310 -11.34 2.42 -0.49
CA GLU A 310 -10.39 3.37 0.09
C GLU A 310 -9.94 4.45 -0.89
N ILE A 311 -9.84 4.14 -2.18
CA ILE A 311 -9.64 5.17 -3.20
C ILE A 311 -10.94 5.95 -3.38
N ALA A 312 -12.09 5.29 -3.50
CA ALA A 312 -13.38 5.92 -3.77
C ALA A 312 -13.79 6.98 -2.74
N ARG A 313 -13.52 6.77 -1.45
CA ARG A 313 -13.88 7.75 -0.40
C ARG A 313 -13.18 9.09 -0.57
N HIS A 314 -11.95 9.10 -1.08
CA HIS A 314 -11.18 10.32 -1.36
C HIS A 314 -11.77 11.13 -2.52
N HIS A 315 -12.62 10.48 -3.32
CA HIS A 315 -13.31 11.07 -4.46
C HIS A 315 -14.82 11.18 -4.19
N GLY A 316 -15.24 11.14 -2.92
CA GLY A 316 -16.63 11.37 -2.50
C GLY A 316 -17.60 10.24 -2.83
N VAL A 317 -17.10 9.04 -3.15
CA VAL A 317 -17.92 7.87 -3.45
C VAL A 317 -17.86 6.89 -2.28
N ASP A 318 -19.02 6.60 -1.67
CA ASP A 318 -19.14 5.57 -0.64
C ASP A 318 -19.38 4.20 -1.31
N LEU A 319 -18.40 3.29 -1.21
CA LEU A 319 -18.54 1.88 -1.61
C LEU A 319 -18.67 0.93 -0.40
N TYR A 320 -18.53 1.44 0.83
CA TYR A 320 -18.66 0.65 2.04
C TYR A 320 -20.12 0.38 2.37
N GLY A 321 -20.90 1.45 2.52
CA GLY A 321 -22.29 1.41 2.98
C GLY A 321 -23.34 1.44 1.87
N SER A 322 -22.95 1.84 0.66
CA SER A 322 -23.86 1.88 -0.48
C SER A 322 -24.35 0.48 -0.87
N ARG A 323 -25.62 0.41 -1.29
CA ARG A 323 -26.26 -0.85 -1.67
C ARG A 323 -26.29 -1.01 -3.20
N HIS A 324 -25.78 -2.12 -3.68
CA HIS A 324 -25.77 -2.54 -5.08
C HIS A 324 -26.47 -3.90 -5.18
N GLY A 325 -27.60 -3.98 -5.89
CA GLY A 325 -28.46 -5.17 -5.88
C GLY A 325 -28.97 -5.59 -4.49
N GLY A 326 -29.04 -4.64 -3.55
CA GLY A 326 -29.42 -4.91 -2.15
C GLY A 326 -28.26 -5.42 -1.26
N ARG A 327 -27.04 -5.51 -1.79
CA ARG A 327 -25.80 -5.91 -1.09
C ARG A 327 -24.89 -4.72 -0.86
N SER A 328 -24.05 -4.79 0.16
CA SER A 328 -22.99 -3.80 0.41
C SER A 328 -21.66 -4.49 0.69
N LEU A 329 -20.56 -3.75 0.60
CA LEU A 329 -19.25 -4.24 1.03
C LEU A 329 -19.21 -4.48 2.54
N ALA A 330 -19.91 -3.65 3.33
CA ALA A 330 -20.06 -3.83 4.77
C ALA A 330 -20.69 -5.20 5.12
N ASP A 331 -21.72 -5.65 4.39
CA ASP A 331 -22.34 -6.97 4.62
C ASP A 331 -21.29 -8.10 4.52
N ALA A 332 -20.31 -7.97 3.61
CA ALA A 332 -19.23 -8.95 3.48
C ALA A 332 -18.24 -8.90 4.66
N PHE A 333 -17.88 -7.70 5.13
CA PHE A 333 -17.03 -7.58 6.31
C PHE A 333 -17.72 -8.12 7.57
N ASP A 334 -19.02 -7.87 7.75
CA ASP A 334 -19.81 -8.41 8.86
C ASP A 334 -19.78 -9.95 8.85
N TYR A 335 -19.92 -10.57 7.67
CA TYR A 335 -19.86 -12.01 7.51
C TYR A 335 -18.48 -12.59 7.89
N TYR A 336 -17.38 -11.95 7.46
CA TYR A 336 -16.03 -12.47 7.67
C TYR A 336 -15.40 -12.10 9.02
N ALA A 337 -15.89 -11.07 9.71
CA ALA A 337 -15.41 -10.63 11.03
C ALA A 337 -15.19 -11.76 12.05
N PRO A 338 -16.17 -12.65 12.33
CA PRO A 338 -15.99 -13.72 13.31
C PRO A 338 -14.90 -14.71 12.92
N PHE A 339 -14.71 -14.96 11.62
CA PHE A 339 -13.70 -15.89 11.11
C PHE A 339 -12.29 -15.28 11.07
N VAL A 340 -12.17 -13.94 11.03
CA VAL A 340 -10.86 -13.28 11.22
C VAL A 340 -10.50 -13.22 12.69
N ALA A 341 -11.46 -12.90 13.57
CA ALA A 341 -11.24 -12.88 15.02
C ALA A 341 -10.92 -14.27 15.59
N ASN A 342 -11.56 -15.31 15.08
CA ASN A 342 -11.28 -16.70 15.44
C ASN A 342 -11.25 -17.63 14.22
N PRO A 343 -10.12 -17.69 13.49
CA PRO A 343 -10.00 -18.49 12.26
C PRO A 343 -10.18 -19.99 12.43
N SER A 344 -10.12 -20.51 13.67
CA SER A 344 -10.37 -21.93 13.96
C SER A 344 -11.84 -22.33 13.81
N THR A 345 -12.74 -21.35 13.76
CA THR A 345 -14.20 -21.57 13.61
C THR A 345 -14.65 -21.70 12.16
N TRP A 346 -13.79 -21.40 11.19
CA TRP A 346 -14.08 -21.60 9.77
C TRP A 346 -14.12 -23.10 9.44
N SER A 347 -15.25 -23.58 8.91
CA SER A 347 -15.43 -25.00 8.57
C SER A 347 -14.75 -25.42 7.27
N GLY A 348 -14.31 -24.45 6.45
CA GLY A 348 -13.67 -24.68 5.17
C GLY A 348 -12.14 -24.72 5.24
N THR A 349 -11.50 -24.49 4.09
CA THR A 349 -10.04 -24.32 4.04
C THR A 349 -9.67 -22.93 4.59
N ARG A 350 -8.76 -22.86 5.56
CA ARG A 350 -8.44 -21.59 6.24
C ARG A 350 -7.65 -20.61 5.36
N GLY A 351 -6.63 -21.06 4.64
CA GLY A 351 -5.73 -20.16 3.92
C GLY A 351 -5.07 -19.11 4.83
N GLU A 352 -4.59 -18.02 4.21
CA GLU A 352 -4.00 -16.88 4.92
C GLU A 352 -5.09 -15.94 5.46
N VAL A 353 -4.96 -15.52 6.72
CA VAL A 353 -5.89 -14.57 7.36
C VAL A 353 -5.30 -13.16 7.28
N ARG A 354 -6.14 -12.16 6.97
CA ARG A 354 -5.72 -10.77 6.66
C ARG A 354 -6.40 -9.76 7.58
N PRO A 355 -5.96 -9.62 8.84
CA PRO A 355 -6.58 -8.69 9.81
C PRO A 355 -6.43 -7.21 9.42
N ALA A 356 -5.43 -6.85 8.61
CA ALA A 356 -5.24 -5.48 8.12
C ALA A 356 -6.49 -4.91 7.43
N LEU A 357 -7.26 -5.75 6.71
CA LEU A 357 -8.49 -5.32 6.02
C LEU A 357 -9.55 -4.82 7.00
N PHE A 358 -9.59 -5.42 8.20
CA PHE A 358 -10.53 -5.04 9.24
C PHE A 358 -10.13 -3.73 9.90
N GLU A 359 -8.85 -3.35 9.87
CA GLU A 359 -8.41 -2.02 10.26
C GLU A 359 -8.96 -0.96 9.28
N LEU A 360 -8.92 -1.22 7.97
CA LEU A 360 -9.46 -0.32 6.95
C LEU A 360 -10.96 -0.07 7.15
N VAL A 361 -11.78 -1.14 7.19
CA VAL A 361 -13.24 -0.99 7.36
C VAL A 361 -13.60 -0.42 8.74
N TYR A 362 -12.88 -0.78 9.80
CA TYR A 362 -13.13 -0.23 11.15
C TYR A 362 -12.84 1.27 11.17
N SER A 363 -11.83 1.74 10.43
CA SER A 363 -11.50 3.17 10.33
C SER A 363 -12.65 4.03 9.78
N VAL A 364 -13.56 3.43 9.01
CA VAL A 364 -14.73 4.07 8.42
C VAL A 364 -15.99 3.79 9.21
N THR A 365 -16.23 2.53 9.57
CA THR A 365 -17.51 2.08 10.16
C THR A 365 -17.57 2.25 11.68
N GLN A 366 -16.42 2.18 12.37
CA GLN A 366 -16.32 2.10 13.83
C GLN A 366 -17.16 0.96 14.46
N ASP A 367 -17.51 -0.07 13.68
CA ASP A 367 -18.26 -1.22 14.17
C ASP A 367 -17.42 -2.08 15.14
N ALA A 368 -18.02 -2.49 16.26
CA ALA A 368 -17.34 -3.23 17.30
C ALA A 368 -16.87 -4.63 16.87
N ALA A 369 -17.59 -5.30 15.97
CA ALA A 369 -17.22 -6.59 15.42
C ALA A 369 -15.98 -6.47 14.53
N HIS A 370 -15.91 -5.43 13.70
CA HIS A 370 -14.71 -5.11 12.92
C HIS A 370 -13.53 -4.79 13.84
N GLY A 371 -13.73 -3.94 14.85
CA GLY A 371 -12.68 -3.62 15.82
C GLY A 371 -12.15 -4.85 16.57
N ALA A 372 -13.01 -5.81 16.91
CA ALA A 372 -12.60 -7.06 17.57
C ALA A 372 -11.65 -7.91 16.70
N ALA A 373 -11.81 -7.91 15.38
CA ALA A 373 -10.92 -8.61 14.45
C ALA A 373 -9.49 -8.02 14.40
N VAL A 374 -9.30 -6.77 14.85
CA VAL A 374 -8.03 -6.03 14.75
C VAL A 374 -7.26 -5.96 16.08
N LYS A 375 -7.88 -6.33 17.21
CA LYS A 375 -7.28 -6.18 18.56
C LYS A 375 -6.07 -7.08 18.83
N ASN A 376 -5.88 -8.14 18.06
CA ASN A 376 -4.75 -9.06 18.21
C ASN A 376 -3.69 -8.80 17.14
N GLY A 377 -2.42 -8.61 17.53
CA GLY A 377 -1.29 -8.72 16.59
C GLY A 377 -0.94 -7.48 15.76
N ARG A 378 -1.15 -6.27 16.29
CA ARG A 378 -0.65 -5.03 15.65
C ARG A 378 0.88 -4.93 15.69
N PRO A 379 1.51 -4.23 14.73
CA PRO A 379 0.90 -3.58 13.56
C PRO A 379 0.42 -4.57 12.50
N HIS A 380 -0.67 -4.20 11.82
CA HIS A 380 -1.18 -4.95 10.67
C HIS A 380 -0.60 -4.41 9.37
N ASP A 381 -0.19 -5.31 8.48
CA ASP A 381 0.42 -4.99 7.19
C ASP A 381 -0.47 -5.49 6.05
N GLU A 382 -0.85 -4.59 5.15
CA GLU A 382 -1.46 -4.94 3.88
C GLU A 382 -0.34 -5.16 2.86
N ILE A 383 -0.08 -6.44 2.59
CA ILE A 383 1.18 -6.88 2.00
C ILE A 383 1.35 -6.63 0.49
N TYR A 384 0.37 -6.03 -0.19
CA TYR A 384 0.42 -5.85 -1.64
C TYR A 384 0.62 -4.40 -2.06
N ILE A 385 -0.11 -3.47 -1.44
CA ILE A 385 -0.23 -2.10 -1.92
C ILE A 385 0.05 -1.14 -0.78
N VAL A 386 -0.77 -1.17 0.27
CA VAL A 386 -0.85 -0.08 1.26
C VAL A 386 0.27 -0.16 2.30
N GLY A 387 0.77 -1.36 2.59
CA GLY A 387 1.76 -1.56 3.64
C GLY A 387 1.14 -1.43 5.04
N PRO A 388 1.85 -0.85 6.03
CA PRO A 388 1.39 -0.80 7.41
C PRO A 388 0.09 0.01 7.57
N ALA A 389 -1.04 -0.68 7.79
CA ALA A 389 -2.37 -0.07 7.87
C ALA A 389 -2.48 0.96 9.01
N THR A 390 -1.71 0.78 10.08
CA THR A 390 -1.63 1.74 11.18
C THR A 390 -1.12 3.12 10.75
N LEU A 391 -0.25 3.20 9.75
CA LEU A 391 0.28 4.48 9.26
C LEU A 391 -0.63 5.14 8.23
N THR A 392 -1.59 4.41 7.67
CA THR A 392 -2.52 4.96 6.67
C THR A 392 -3.91 5.24 7.25
N HIS A 393 -4.35 4.42 8.22
CA HIS A 393 -5.73 4.44 8.74
C HIS A 393 -5.80 4.44 10.28
N GLY A 394 -4.66 4.24 10.97
CA GLY A 394 -4.57 4.16 12.43
C GLY A 394 -5.11 5.39 13.17
N GLU A 395 -4.99 6.55 12.54
CA GLU A 395 -5.39 7.85 13.08
C GLU A 395 -6.89 8.12 13.15
N ARG A 396 -7.70 7.17 12.67
CA ARG A 396 -9.17 7.21 12.76
C ARG A 396 -9.71 6.40 13.93
N PHE A 397 -8.82 5.86 14.77
CA PHE A 397 -9.21 5.18 15.99
C PHE A 397 -9.14 6.14 17.18
N ASN A 398 -10.20 6.15 17.98
CA ASN A 398 -10.12 6.66 19.34
C ASN A 398 -9.51 5.54 20.19
N TRP A 399 -8.21 5.66 20.48
CA TRP A 399 -7.49 4.72 21.33
C TRP A 399 -7.86 4.86 22.80
#